data_AF-A0A955RNL5-F1
#
_entry.id   AF-A0A955RNL5-F1
#
_cell.length_a   1.000
_cell.length_b   1.000
_cell.length_c   1.000
_cell.angle_alpha   90.00
_cell.angle_beta   90.00
_cell.angle_gamma   90.00
#
_symmetry.space_group_name_H-M   'P 1'
#
loop_
_entity.id
_entity.type
_entity.pdbx_description
1 polymer ?
#
loop_
_entity_poly.entity_id
_entity_poly.type
_entity_poly.pdbx_seq_one_letter_code
_entity_poly.pdbx_strand_id
1 'polypeptide(L)'
;MKRLLILLSLLLLPGLVNAKSTISLYPASVNIEPVPAGQVTLQQLTFTNSTGETTNFDVFAEDYRKVGNQELEYLPLGSTNNSLKGMIEFTPAEFELENGESQDIAVKISPPADAKVGRYQGVVFVGPVIKTEDDASVHLAGRVGALFGVGVGDPTQPPRESSQLKSFYDNNRLPLALAAFVALLVLGVVSSRSRSRNSKTKRDY
;
A
#
# COMPACT_ATOMS: atom_id res chain seq x y z
N MET A 1 -24.85 30.98 -39.69
CA MET A 1 -24.28 29.61 -39.71
C MET A 1 -22.86 29.51 -39.13
N LYS A 2 -22.03 30.57 -39.10
CA LYS A 2 -20.68 30.55 -38.49
C LYS A 2 -20.64 30.44 -36.94
N ARG A 3 -21.74 30.70 -36.23
CA ARG A 3 -21.81 30.61 -34.75
C ARG A 3 -22.08 29.21 -34.20
N LEU A 4 -22.48 28.25 -35.05
CA LEU A 4 -22.77 26.86 -34.66
C LEU A 4 -21.52 25.96 -34.67
N LEU A 5 -20.43 26.40 -35.31
CA LEU A 5 -19.17 25.66 -35.41
C LEU A 5 -18.23 25.85 -34.21
N ILE A 6 -18.46 26.86 -33.37
CA ILE A 6 -17.62 27.14 -32.19
C ILE A 6 -18.06 26.30 -30.96
N LEU A 7 -19.31 25.80 -30.93
CA LEU A 7 -19.76 24.94 -29.83
C LEU A 7 -19.33 23.47 -29.97
N LEU A 8 -18.96 23.02 -31.18
CA LEU A 8 -18.54 21.63 -31.40
C LEU A 8 -17.03 21.43 -31.16
N SER A 9 -16.22 22.49 -31.18
CA SER A 9 -14.78 22.41 -30.91
C SER A 9 -14.42 22.32 -29.43
N LEU A 10 -15.36 22.55 -28.52
CA LEU A 10 -15.12 22.48 -27.07
C LEU A 10 -15.40 21.09 -26.46
N LEU A 11 -15.89 20.14 -27.26
CA LEU A 11 -16.23 18.77 -26.81
C LEU A 11 -15.13 17.73 -27.12
N LEU A 12 -13.96 18.18 -27.56
CA LEU A 12 -12.81 17.35 -27.96
C LEU A 12 -11.52 17.79 -27.24
N LEU A 13 -11.62 18.18 -25.97
CA LEU A 13 -10.45 18.14 -25.09
C LEU A 13 -10.36 16.71 -24.56
N PRO A 14 -9.56 15.80 -25.17
CA PRO A 14 -9.22 14.57 -24.48
C PRO A 14 -8.57 15.02 -23.16
N GLY A 15 -9.26 14.75 -22.05
CA GLY A 15 -8.71 14.97 -20.73
C GLY A 15 -7.38 14.25 -20.70
N LEU A 16 -6.29 14.99 -20.49
CA LEU A 16 -4.99 14.41 -20.19
C LEU A 16 -5.16 13.67 -18.87
N VAL A 17 -5.57 12.39 -18.97
CA VAL A 17 -5.50 11.47 -17.86
C VAL A 17 -4.00 11.30 -17.63
N ASN A 18 -3.46 12.08 -16.70
CA ASN A 18 -2.13 11.84 -16.16
C ASN A 18 -2.19 10.49 -15.44
N ALA A 19 -1.97 9.42 -16.20
CA ALA A 19 -1.73 8.11 -15.63
C ALA A 19 -0.45 8.25 -14.80
N LYS A 20 -0.60 8.39 -13.49
CA LYS A 20 0.55 8.32 -12.59
C LYS A 20 1.09 6.91 -12.69
N SER A 21 2.28 6.79 -13.28
CA SER A 21 3.09 5.58 -13.21
C SER A 21 3.20 5.16 -11.75
N THR A 22 2.55 4.05 -11.40
CA THR A 22 2.43 3.58 -10.01
C THR A 22 2.55 2.06 -10.03
N ILE A 23 3.42 1.51 -9.20
CA ILE A 23 3.40 0.08 -8.86
C ILE A 23 2.58 -0.10 -7.59
N SER A 24 1.88 -1.23 -7.45
CA SER A 24 1.10 -1.52 -6.25
C SER A 24 1.36 -2.95 -5.76
N LEU A 25 1.25 -3.12 -4.45
CA LEU A 25 1.40 -4.42 -3.79
C LEU A 25 0.33 -4.52 -2.71
N TYR A 26 -0.44 -5.61 -2.74
CA TYR A 26 -1.52 -5.87 -1.81
C TYR A 26 -1.37 -7.27 -1.20
N PRO A 27 -1.64 -7.45 0.11
CA PRO A 27 -1.80 -6.40 1.12
C PRO A 27 -0.47 -5.70 1.45
N ALA A 28 -0.54 -4.45 1.92
CA ALA A 28 0.64 -3.70 2.37
C ALA A 28 1.21 -4.19 3.71
N SER A 29 0.44 -4.97 4.47
CA SER A 29 0.89 -5.60 5.72
C SER A 29 0.19 -6.92 5.95
N VAL A 30 0.96 -7.91 6.38
CA VAL A 30 0.53 -9.27 6.70
C VAL A 30 0.89 -9.56 8.15
N ASN A 31 -0.12 -9.85 8.96
CA ASN A 31 0.05 -10.31 10.33
C ASN A 31 -0.41 -11.75 10.42
N ILE A 32 0.53 -12.66 10.62
CA ILE A 32 0.25 -14.08 10.74
C ILE A 32 0.12 -14.40 12.23
N GLU A 33 -0.97 -15.09 12.56
CA GLU A 33 -1.16 -15.71 13.87
C GLU A 33 -0.02 -16.68 14.20
N PRO A 34 0.17 -17.07 15.48
CA PRO A 34 1.23 -17.99 15.84
C PRO A 34 1.22 -19.27 15.00
N VAL A 35 2.27 -19.45 14.19
CA VAL A 35 2.54 -20.68 13.45
C VAL A 35 3.33 -21.60 14.36
N PRO A 36 2.89 -22.85 14.59
CA PRO A 36 3.68 -23.82 15.34
C PRO A 36 5.05 -24.05 14.69
N ALA A 37 6.08 -24.23 15.50
CA ALA A 37 7.42 -24.57 15.00
C ALA A 37 7.37 -25.84 14.13
N GLY A 38 8.04 -25.81 12.98
CA GLY A 38 8.04 -26.89 12.00
C GLY A 38 6.81 -26.96 11.10
N GLN A 39 5.81 -26.08 11.27
CA GLN A 39 4.67 -25.99 10.36
C GLN A 39 4.88 -24.92 9.29
N VAL A 40 4.18 -25.10 8.17
CA VAL A 40 4.26 -24.20 7.02
C VAL A 40 2.94 -23.43 6.89
N THR A 41 3.04 -22.13 6.62
CA THR A 41 1.91 -21.27 6.26
C THR A 41 2.19 -20.58 4.93
N LEU A 42 1.15 -20.44 4.10
CA LEU A 42 1.21 -19.72 2.85
C LEU A 42 0.45 -18.40 2.96
N GLN A 43 1.01 -17.35 2.38
CA GLN A 43 0.39 -16.05 2.20
C GLN A 43 0.48 -15.67 0.74
N GLN A 44 -0.44 -14.82 0.28
CA GLN A 44 -0.46 -14.35 -1.09
C GLN A 44 -0.32 -12.83 -1.11
N LEU A 45 0.62 -12.35 -1.93
CA LEU A 45 0.69 -10.95 -2.31
C LEU A 45 0.27 -10.83 -3.78
N THR A 46 -0.42 -9.76 -4.14
CA THR A 46 -0.73 -9.40 -5.52
C THR A 46 0.02 -8.12 -5.85
N PHE A 47 0.92 -8.21 -6.83
CA PHE A 47 1.66 -7.08 -7.37
C PHE A 47 1.04 -6.65 -8.70
N THR A 48 0.88 -5.35 -8.92
CA THR A 48 0.37 -4.82 -10.20
C THR A 48 1.38 -3.82 -10.78
N ASN A 49 1.75 -4.04 -12.04
CA ASN A 49 2.55 -3.11 -12.81
C ASN A 49 1.63 -2.03 -13.41
N SER A 50 1.75 -0.76 -13.01
CA SER A 50 1.14 0.36 -13.75
C SER A 50 2.19 1.40 -14.12
N THR A 51 3.38 0.96 -14.53
CA THR A 51 4.51 1.85 -14.85
C THR A 51 4.36 2.57 -16.19
N GLY A 52 3.54 2.03 -17.10
CA GLY A 52 3.41 2.48 -18.49
C GLY A 52 4.15 1.60 -19.50
N GLU A 53 4.98 0.66 -19.04
CA GLU A 53 5.80 -0.22 -19.89
C GLU A 53 5.91 -1.64 -19.34
N THR A 54 6.36 -2.58 -20.17
CA THR A 54 6.71 -3.94 -19.75
C THR A 54 7.99 -3.90 -18.93
N THR A 55 8.01 -4.54 -17.77
CA THR A 55 9.14 -4.47 -16.83
C THR A 55 9.41 -5.83 -16.18
N ASN A 56 10.69 -6.14 -15.99
CA ASN A 56 11.14 -7.28 -15.19
C ASN A 56 11.23 -6.87 -13.72
N PHE A 57 10.65 -7.67 -12.83
CA PHE A 57 10.62 -7.41 -11.39
C PHE A 57 11.32 -8.53 -10.61
N ASP A 58 11.96 -8.16 -9.52
CA ASP A 58 12.48 -9.07 -8.51
C ASP A 58 11.65 -9.00 -7.22
N VAL A 59 11.59 -10.12 -6.52
CA VAL A 59 11.02 -10.23 -5.17
C VAL A 59 12.17 -10.55 -4.23
N PHE A 60 12.27 -9.80 -3.14
CA PHE A 60 13.29 -10.04 -2.12
C PHE A 60 12.81 -9.63 -0.74
N ALA A 61 13.48 -10.13 0.30
CA ALA A 61 13.15 -9.81 1.68
C ALA A 61 14.28 -9.03 2.35
N GLU A 62 13.92 -8.04 3.16
CA GLU A 62 14.82 -7.29 4.02
C GLU A 62 14.31 -7.34 5.47
N ASP A 63 15.22 -7.11 6.41
CA ASP A 63 14.85 -6.81 7.78
C ASP A 63 14.48 -5.31 7.88
N TYR A 64 13.79 -4.93 8.95
CA TYR A 64 13.59 -3.51 9.25
C TYR A 64 13.63 -3.23 10.74
N ARG A 65 13.96 -1.98 11.08
CA ARG A 65 13.79 -1.42 12.42
C ARG A 65 13.16 -0.04 12.35
N LYS A 66 12.53 0.40 13.43
CA LYS A 66 12.00 1.76 13.55
C LYS A 66 13.10 2.69 14.03
N VAL A 67 13.31 3.79 13.31
CA VAL A 67 14.21 4.89 13.68
C VAL A 67 13.36 6.15 13.88
N GLY A 68 12.73 6.25 15.05
CA GLY A 68 11.79 7.33 15.36
C GLY A 68 10.32 6.92 15.21
N ASN A 69 9.42 7.91 15.12
CA ASN A 69 7.98 7.65 15.30
C ASN A 69 7.33 6.91 14.13
N GLN A 70 7.83 7.04 12.89
CA GLN A 70 7.21 6.44 11.69
C GLN A 70 8.22 6.09 10.59
N GLU A 71 9.52 6.25 10.83
CA GLU A 71 10.54 5.94 9.82
C GLU A 71 11.05 4.52 10.01
N LEU A 72 11.15 3.81 8.88
CA LEU A 72 11.70 2.47 8.82
C LEU A 72 13.09 2.55 8.20
N GLU A 73 14.06 1.98 8.88
CA GLU A 73 15.35 1.68 8.32
C GLU A 73 15.34 0.21 7.89
N TYR A 74 15.62 -0.02 6.61
CA TYR A 74 15.71 -1.35 6.04
C TYR A 74 17.14 -1.86 6.12
N LEU A 75 17.29 -3.14 6.46
CA LEU A 75 18.56 -3.78 6.77
C LEU A 75 18.68 -5.09 5.98
N PRO A 76 19.92 -5.56 5.71
CA PRO A 76 20.10 -6.87 5.10
C PRO A 76 19.38 -7.97 5.88
N LEU A 77 18.77 -8.92 5.17
CA LEU A 77 18.03 -10.03 5.78
C LEU A 77 18.92 -10.82 6.76
N GLY A 78 18.46 -10.97 8.00
CA GLY A 78 19.18 -11.64 9.08
C GLY A 78 20.04 -10.73 9.94
N SER A 79 19.96 -9.41 9.76
CA SER A 79 20.66 -8.43 10.59
C SER A 79 19.98 -8.19 11.93
N THR A 80 18.73 -8.63 12.10
CA THR A 80 17.94 -8.48 13.31
C THR A 80 17.71 -9.81 14.03
N ASN A 81 17.61 -9.77 15.37
CA ASN A 81 17.39 -10.97 16.19
C ASN A 81 16.08 -11.70 15.89
N ASN A 82 15.10 -10.98 15.34
CA ASN A 82 13.78 -11.49 14.99
C ASN A 82 13.55 -11.49 13.47
N SER A 83 14.61 -11.68 12.70
CA SER A 83 14.56 -11.77 11.24
C SER A 83 13.78 -12.99 10.74
N LEU A 84 13.13 -12.85 9.59
CA LEU A 84 12.52 -13.97 8.84
C LEU A 84 13.54 -14.80 8.03
N LYS A 85 14.84 -14.51 8.14
CA LYS A 85 15.89 -15.25 7.44
C LYS A 85 15.77 -16.77 7.65
N GLY A 86 15.76 -17.51 6.54
CA GLY A 86 15.64 -18.97 6.56
C GLY A 86 14.23 -19.49 6.89
N MET A 87 13.26 -18.61 7.14
CA MET A 87 11.86 -18.96 7.34
C MET A 87 10.96 -18.49 6.21
N ILE A 88 11.41 -17.53 5.39
CA ILE A 88 10.62 -16.94 4.30
C ILE A 88 11.17 -17.36 2.93
N GLU A 89 10.27 -17.76 2.05
CA GLU A 89 10.52 -18.04 0.64
C GLU A 89 9.36 -17.48 -0.19
N PHE A 90 9.59 -17.13 -1.45
CA PHE A 90 8.56 -16.57 -2.33
C PHE A 90 8.67 -17.13 -3.74
N THR A 91 7.52 -17.33 -4.38
CA THR A 91 7.40 -17.84 -5.74
C THR A 91 6.31 -17.08 -6.51
N PRO A 92 6.60 -16.53 -7.71
CA PRO A 92 7.93 -16.44 -8.32
C PRO A 92 8.85 -15.44 -7.58
N ALA A 93 10.17 -15.62 -7.74
CA ALA A 93 11.18 -14.66 -7.23
C ALA A 93 11.53 -13.58 -8.27
N GLU A 94 11.32 -13.88 -9.55
CA GLU A 94 11.50 -12.95 -10.66
C GLU A 94 10.39 -13.20 -11.67
N PHE A 95 9.87 -12.13 -12.28
CA PHE A 95 8.82 -12.22 -13.29
C PHE A 95 8.77 -10.96 -14.16
N GLU A 96 8.16 -11.06 -15.32
CA GLU A 96 7.93 -9.94 -16.24
C GLU A 96 6.43 -9.64 -16.29
N LEU A 97 6.06 -8.36 -16.28
CA LEU A 97 4.66 -7.92 -16.43
C LEU A 97 4.57 -6.79 -17.45
N GLU A 98 3.57 -6.88 -18.32
CA GLU A 98 3.13 -5.75 -19.13
C GLU A 98 2.44 -4.68 -18.27
N ASN A 99 2.29 -3.48 -18.81
CA ASN A 99 1.57 -2.41 -18.13
C ASN A 99 0.08 -2.77 -17.94
N GLY A 100 -0.37 -2.74 -16.69
CA GLY A 100 -1.73 -3.09 -16.27
C GLY A 100 -1.86 -4.54 -15.80
N GLU A 101 -0.84 -5.38 -15.98
CA GLU A 101 -0.88 -6.77 -15.53
C GLU A 101 -0.59 -6.91 -14.03
N SER A 102 -1.03 -8.03 -13.47
CA SER A 102 -0.80 -8.37 -12.08
C SER A 102 -0.21 -9.78 -11.93
N GLN A 103 0.65 -9.94 -10.94
CA GLN A 103 1.26 -11.21 -10.55
C GLN A 103 0.90 -11.53 -9.10
N ASP A 104 0.42 -12.75 -8.88
CA ASP A 104 0.31 -13.32 -7.54
C ASP A 104 1.64 -13.95 -7.12
N ILE A 105 2.13 -13.54 -5.95
CA ILE A 105 3.37 -14.00 -5.34
C ILE A 105 2.99 -14.82 -4.10
N ALA A 106 3.26 -16.12 -4.15
CA ALA A 106 3.07 -17.00 -3.01
C ALA A 106 4.25 -16.83 -2.05
N VAL A 107 3.99 -16.40 -0.83
CA VAL A 107 4.97 -16.26 0.25
C VAL A 107 4.81 -17.44 1.21
N LYS A 108 5.80 -18.32 1.24
CA LYS A 108 5.88 -19.45 2.15
C LYS A 108 6.64 -19.06 3.41
N ILE A 109 6.01 -19.31 4.56
CA ILE A 109 6.58 -19.10 5.88
C ILE A 109 6.71 -20.46 6.58
N SER A 110 7.93 -20.86 6.88
CA SER A 110 8.26 -22.15 7.49
C SER A 110 9.25 -21.97 8.64
N PRO A 111 8.78 -21.66 9.86
CA PRO A 111 9.63 -21.65 11.03
C PRO A 111 10.22 -23.05 11.26
N PRO A 112 11.53 -23.19 11.52
CA PRO A 112 12.14 -24.49 11.79
C PRO A 112 11.57 -25.10 13.08
N ALA A 113 11.72 -26.42 13.25
CA ALA A 113 11.14 -27.14 14.39
C ALA A 113 11.71 -26.71 15.75
N ASP A 114 12.93 -26.14 15.77
CA ASP A 114 13.61 -25.58 16.94
C ASP A 114 13.45 -24.05 17.05
N ALA A 115 12.58 -23.44 16.24
CA ALA A 115 12.33 -22.01 16.29
C ALA A 115 11.87 -21.58 17.69
N LYS A 116 12.50 -20.53 18.21
CA LYS A 116 12.10 -19.95 19.49
C LYS A 116 10.71 -19.33 19.35
N VAL A 117 9.86 -19.58 20.35
CA VAL A 117 8.57 -18.89 20.50
C VAL A 117 8.82 -17.39 20.55
N GLY A 118 8.14 -16.62 19.70
CA GLY A 118 8.37 -15.19 19.57
C GLY A 118 7.71 -14.60 18.34
N ARG A 119 7.93 -13.30 18.10
CA ARG A 119 7.47 -12.60 16.89
C ARG A 119 8.65 -12.24 16.01
N TYR A 120 8.57 -12.67 14.76
CA TYR A 120 9.54 -12.41 13.71
C TYR A 120 8.98 -11.38 12.73
N GLN A 121 9.85 -10.59 12.11
CA GLN A 121 9.44 -9.51 11.23
C GLN A 121 10.40 -9.36 10.05
N GLY A 122 9.85 -8.84 8.96
CA GLY A 122 10.59 -8.49 7.76
C GLY A 122 9.69 -7.73 6.80
N VAL A 123 10.25 -7.32 5.69
CA VAL A 123 9.53 -6.70 4.58
C VAL A 123 9.82 -7.49 3.32
N VAL A 124 8.78 -7.81 2.56
CA VAL A 124 8.91 -8.38 1.21
C VAL A 124 8.77 -7.24 0.22
N PHE A 125 9.84 -6.96 -0.51
CA PHE A 125 9.86 -5.96 -1.56
C PHE A 125 9.62 -6.59 -2.93
N VAL A 126 9.01 -5.80 -3.80
CA VAL A 126 8.99 -6.01 -5.24
C VAL A 126 9.53 -4.75 -5.92
N GLY A 127 10.54 -4.89 -6.77
CA GLY A 127 11.20 -3.79 -7.46
C GLY A 127 11.60 -4.15 -8.91
N PRO A 128 11.87 -3.16 -9.77
CA PRO A 128 12.32 -3.41 -11.13
C PRO A 128 13.78 -3.89 -11.13
N VAL A 129 14.07 -4.89 -11.97
CA VAL A 129 15.45 -5.33 -12.23
C VAL A 129 16.13 -4.31 -13.14
N ILE A 130 17.07 -3.55 -12.60
CA ILE A 130 17.85 -2.57 -13.36
C ILE A 130 19.03 -3.26 -14.01
N LYS A 131 18.95 -3.48 -15.33
CA LYS A 131 20.10 -3.90 -16.12
C LYS A 131 21.01 -2.69 -16.30
N THR A 132 22.24 -2.79 -15.81
CA THR A 132 23.24 -1.75 -16.06
C THR A 132 23.82 -2.02 -17.45
N GLU A 133 23.55 -1.13 -18.41
CA GLU A 133 24.29 -1.09 -19.67
C GLU A 133 25.57 -0.26 -19.45
N ASP A 134 26.63 -0.53 -20.23
CA ASP A 134 27.96 0.10 -20.06
C ASP A 134 27.98 1.62 -20.30
N ASP A 135 26.86 2.20 -20.71
CA ASP A 135 26.68 3.64 -20.90
C ASP A 135 26.27 4.32 -19.59
N ALA A 136 26.84 5.50 -19.32
CA ALA A 136 26.55 6.28 -18.12
C ALA A 136 25.10 6.82 -18.14
N SER A 137 24.15 6.04 -17.65
CA SER A 137 22.74 6.41 -17.48
C SER A 137 22.35 6.49 -15.99
N VAL A 138 21.32 7.28 -15.70
CA VAL A 138 20.69 7.37 -14.37
C VAL A 138 19.27 6.82 -14.49
N HIS A 139 18.97 5.77 -13.73
CA HIS A 139 17.64 5.17 -13.66
C HIS A 139 17.01 5.44 -12.29
N LEU A 140 15.73 5.84 -12.28
CA LEU A 140 14.94 5.90 -11.05
C LEU A 140 14.20 4.57 -10.87
N ALA A 141 14.59 3.81 -9.85
CA ALA A 141 13.98 2.53 -9.51
C ALA A 141 13.16 2.65 -8.22
N GLY A 142 11.83 2.60 -8.32
CA GLY A 142 10.94 2.53 -7.17
C GLY A 142 10.68 1.07 -6.78
N ARG A 143 10.65 0.77 -5.48
CA ARG A 143 10.22 -0.52 -4.94
C ARG A 143 9.05 -0.35 -3.98
N VAL A 144 8.17 -1.34 -3.90
CA VAL A 144 7.06 -1.39 -2.94
C VAL A 144 7.22 -2.59 -2.02
N GLY A 145 6.89 -2.41 -0.74
CA GLY A 145 7.11 -3.43 0.29
C GLY A 145 5.85 -3.77 1.06
N ALA A 146 5.66 -5.05 1.35
CA ALA A 146 4.66 -5.56 2.27
C ALA A 146 5.32 -5.92 3.61
N LEU A 147 4.82 -5.35 4.72
CA LEU A 147 5.35 -5.63 6.05
C LEU A 147 4.82 -6.97 6.58
N PHE A 148 5.71 -7.87 6.94
CA PHE A 148 5.37 -9.16 7.56
C PHE A 148 5.66 -9.14 9.06
N GLY A 149 4.67 -9.57 9.84
CA GLY A 149 4.82 -9.92 11.24
C GLY A 149 4.31 -11.34 11.46
N VAL A 150 5.19 -12.24 11.90
CA VAL A 150 4.91 -13.67 12.05
C VAL A 150 5.06 -14.06 13.51
N GLY A 151 3.98 -14.53 14.14
CA GLY A 151 4.08 -15.21 15.43
C GLY A 151 4.59 -16.64 15.23
N VAL A 152 5.47 -17.10 16.10
CA VAL A 152 5.86 -18.52 16.22
C VAL A 152 5.52 -18.98 17.62
N GLY A 153 4.74 -20.05 17.74
CA GLY A 153 4.31 -20.58 19.03
C GLY A 153 3.02 -21.39 18.96
N ASP A 154 2.41 -21.61 20.12
CA ASP A 154 1.15 -22.32 20.26
C ASP A 154 -0.02 -21.40 19.85
N PRO A 155 -0.82 -21.75 18.82
CA PRO A 155 -1.94 -20.94 18.34
C PRO A 155 -3.09 -20.87 19.35
N THR A 156 -3.12 -21.77 20.35
CA THR A 156 -4.14 -21.77 21.41
C THR A 156 -3.78 -20.83 22.57
N GLN A 157 -2.52 -20.41 22.67
CA GLN A 157 -2.12 -19.41 23.65
C GLN A 157 -2.47 -18.03 23.12
N PRO A 158 -3.13 -17.17 23.93
CA PRO A 158 -3.38 -15.81 23.53
C PRO A 158 -2.04 -15.16 23.15
N PRO A 159 -1.98 -14.35 22.07
CA PRO A 159 -0.78 -13.65 21.69
C PRO A 159 -0.22 -12.96 22.93
N ARG A 160 0.98 -13.34 23.38
CA ARG A 160 1.59 -12.72 24.55
C ARG A 160 1.69 -11.24 24.24
N GLU A 161 0.89 -10.42 24.93
CA GLU A 161 0.77 -8.98 24.72
C GLU A 161 2.15 -8.31 24.80
N SER A 162 2.81 -8.23 23.66
CA SER A 162 3.97 -7.38 23.41
C SER A 162 4.11 -7.30 21.89
N SER A 163 3.42 -6.36 21.24
CA SER A 163 3.86 -4.98 21.02
C SER A 163 4.09 -4.80 19.51
N GLN A 164 3.50 -3.73 18.96
CA GLN A 164 3.98 -2.94 17.81
C GLN A 164 3.31 -3.03 16.44
N LEU A 165 2.39 -3.96 16.15
CA LEU A 165 1.68 -3.92 14.85
C LEU A 165 0.32 -3.23 14.90
N LYS A 166 -0.30 -3.12 16.09
CA LYS A 166 -1.50 -2.30 16.27
C LYS A 166 -1.27 -0.82 15.95
N SER A 167 -0.02 -0.33 16.05
CA SER A 167 0.32 1.07 15.77
C SER A 167 0.49 1.41 14.28
N PHE A 168 0.51 0.44 13.36
CA PHE A 168 0.61 0.75 11.93
C PHE A 168 -0.74 1.17 11.33
N TYR A 169 -1.87 0.68 11.88
CA TYR A 169 -3.22 0.94 11.38
C TYR A 169 -4.07 1.88 12.24
N ASP A 170 -3.64 2.27 13.44
CA ASP A 170 -4.38 3.19 14.33
C ASP A 170 -4.37 4.67 13.85
N ASN A 171 -4.29 4.90 12.54
CA ASN A 171 -4.40 6.20 11.87
C ASN A 171 -5.84 6.53 11.41
N ASN A 172 -6.86 5.75 11.81
CA ASN A 172 -8.27 6.14 11.66
C ASN A 172 -8.70 7.28 12.59
N ARG A 173 -7.77 7.99 13.23
CA ARG A 173 -8.01 9.37 13.64
C ARG A 173 -7.94 10.24 12.40
N LEU A 174 -9.08 10.40 11.73
CA LEU A 174 -9.30 11.61 10.92
C LEU A 174 -8.80 12.79 11.77
N PRO A 175 -7.88 13.63 11.26
CA PRO A 175 -7.51 14.82 12.01
C PRO A 175 -8.82 15.57 12.31
N LEU A 176 -9.04 15.98 13.57
CA LEU A 176 -10.25 16.70 14.00
C LEU A 176 -10.64 17.84 13.04
N ALA A 177 -9.65 18.41 12.34
CA ALA A 177 -9.83 19.38 11.25
C ALA A 177 -10.72 18.89 10.09
N LEU A 178 -10.63 17.62 9.67
CA LEU A 178 -11.45 17.07 8.58
C LEU A 178 -12.90 16.84 9.01
N ALA A 179 -13.11 16.38 10.26
CA ALA A 179 -14.45 16.22 10.82
C ALA A 179 -15.19 17.56 10.97
N ALA A 180 -14.46 18.62 11.36
CA ALA A 180 -15.01 19.98 11.42
C ALA A 180 -15.42 20.52 10.04
N PHE A 181 -14.66 20.20 8.99
CA PHE A 181 -14.96 20.63 7.62
C PHE A 181 -16.24 19.99 7.05
N VAL A 182 -16.45 18.70 7.34
CA VAL A 182 -17.69 18.00 6.95
C VAL A 182 -18.90 18.56 7.72
N ALA A 183 -18.76 18.85 9.02
CA ALA A 183 -19.83 19.46 9.81
C ALA A 183 -20.22 20.86 9.31
N LEU A 184 -19.24 21.68 8.92
CA LEU A 184 -19.47 23.02 8.34
C LEU A 184 -20.15 22.97 6.96
N LEU A 185 -19.82 21.99 6.12
CA LEU A 185 -20.49 21.80 4.83
C LEU A 185 -21.96 21.38 5.00
N VAL A 186 -22.27 20.52 5.97
CA VAL A 186 -23.66 20.12 6.26
C VAL A 186 -24.47 21.30 6.83
N LEU A 187 -23.90 22.11 7.73
CA LEU A 187 -24.56 23.30 8.27
C LEU A 187 -24.73 24.42 7.22
N GLY A 188 -23.75 24.61 6.33
CA GLY A 188 -23.82 25.59 5.24
C GLY A 188 -24.95 25.30 4.25
N VAL A 189 -25.16 24.03 3.89
CA VAL A 189 -26.23 23.61 2.96
C VAL A 189 -27.63 23.80 3.57
N VAL A 190 -27.79 23.61 4.89
CA VAL A 190 -29.08 23.84 5.58
C VAL A 190 -29.41 25.33 5.66
N SER A 191 -28.42 26.20 5.90
CA SER A 191 -28.65 27.65 5.98
C SER A 191 -28.97 28.31 4.63
N SER A 192 -28.47 27.77 3.52
CA SER A 192 -28.69 28.30 2.16
C SER A 192 -30.13 28.11 1.66
N ARG A 193 -30.85 27.09 2.11
CA ARG A 193 -32.25 26.85 1.68
C ARG A 193 -33.27 27.77 2.35
N SER A 194 -32.91 28.51 3.39
CA SER A 194 -33.87 29.31 4.16
C SER A 194 -34.07 30.75 3.67
N ARG A 195 -33.25 31.27 2.74
CA ARG A 195 -33.31 32.69 2.32
C ARG A 195 -34.04 33.00 1.01
N SER A 196 -34.65 32.01 0.35
CA SER A 196 -35.41 32.21 -0.91
C SER A 196 -36.93 32.12 -0.73
N ARG A 197 -37.49 32.75 0.32
CA ARG A 197 -38.93 33.01 0.43
C ARG A 197 -39.16 34.35 1.15
N ASN A 198 -38.95 35.46 0.46
CA ASN A 198 -39.68 36.72 0.70
C ASN A 198 -39.23 37.81 -0.29
N SER A 199 -39.76 37.78 -1.52
CA SER A 199 -39.88 38.98 -2.34
C SER A 199 -40.92 38.78 -3.43
N LYS A 200 -42.19 38.95 -3.08
CA LYS A 200 -43.37 39.15 -3.97
C LYS A 200 -44.56 39.11 -3.01
N THR A 201 -45.14 40.22 -2.57
CA THR A 201 -45.96 41.12 -3.38
C THR A 201 -46.54 42.19 -2.44
N LYS A 202 -46.35 43.48 -2.76
CA LYS A 202 -47.33 44.55 -2.48
C LYS A 202 -46.92 45.82 -3.25
N ARG A 203 -47.52 45.92 -4.43
CA ARG A 203 -47.79 47.08 -5.28
C ARG A 203 -49.06 46.67 -6.04
N ASP A 204 -50.06 47.46 -6.34
CA ASP A 204 -50.55 48.79 -5.98
C ASP A 204 -52.03 48.76 -6.48
N TYR A 205 -52.82 49.74 -6.05
CA TYR A 205 -54.17 50.11 -6.53
C TYR A 205 -55.38 49.36 -5.95
#